data_AF-A0A564ZET7-F1
#
_entry.id   AF-A0A564ZET7-F1
#
_cell.length_a   1.000
_cell.length_b   1.000
_cell.length_c   1.000
_cell.angle_alpha   90.00
_cell.angle_beta   90.00
_cell.angle_gamma   90.00
#
_symmetry.space_group_name_H-M   'P 1'
#
loop_
_entity.id
_entity.type
_entity.pdbx_description
1 polymer ?
#
loop_
_entity_poly.entity_id
_entity_poly.type
_entity_poly.pdbx_seq_one_letter_code
_entity_poly.pdbx_strand_id
1 'polypeptide(L)'
;MTANRVHPNYITIWVWLVVLMLAGVLVTLLPLDKSAVVGLIFAVAAVKAALVALNYMHLKSENWLIYALAIVPVLLVVAMILVLFPDIVYRH
;
A
#
# COMPACT_ATOMS: atom_id res chain seq x y z
N MET A 1 30.86 -0.89 -28.07
CA MET A 1 30.49 -1.61 -26.83
C MET A 1 29.16 -1.06 -26.36
N THR A 2 28.05 -1.75 -26.64
CA THR A 2 26.70 -1.33 -26.25
C THR A 2 26.52 -1.57 -24.75
N ALA A 3 26.38 -0.50 -23.98
CA ALA A 3 26.13 -0.58 -22.54
C ALA A 3 24.79 -1.28 -22.31
N ASN A 4 24.83 -2.50 -21.78
CA ASN A 4 23.64 -3.25 -21.34
C ASN A 4 23.04 -2.50 -20.15
N ARG A 5 22.08 -1.61 -20.38
CA ARG A 5 21.40 -0.90 -19.31
C ARG A 5 20.48 -1.90 -18.60
N VAL A 6 20.86 -2.30 -17.40
CA VAL A 6 20.00 -3.07 -16.49
C VAL A 6 18.82 -2.17 -16.13
N HIS A 7 17.72 -2.31 -16.88
CA HIS A 7 16.48 -1.60 -16.58
C HIS A 7 15.90 -2.15 -15.28
N PRO A 8 15.45 -1.30 -14.34
CA PRO A 8 14.74 -1.77 -13.16
C PRO A 8 13.57 -2.64 -13.60
N ASN A 9 13.49 -3.88 -13.09
CA ASN A 9 12.50 -4.83 -13.55
C ASN A 9 11.13 -4.57 -12.91
N TYR A 10 10.45 -3.52 -13.37
CA TYR A 10 9.10 -3.16 -12.93
C TYR A 10 8.09 -4.28 -13.11
N ILE A 11 8.33 -5.22 -14.04
CA ILE A 11 7.48 -6.39 -14.26
C ILE A 11 7.53 -7.34 -13.05
N THR A 12 8.70 -7.52 -12.44
CA THR A 12 8.83 -8.36 -11.22
C THR A 12 7.96 -7.82 -10.09
N ILE A 13 7.92 -6.50 -9.91
CA ILE A 13 7.16 -5.86 -8.84
C ILE A 13 5.67 -5.90 -9.15
N TRP A 14 5.30 -5.73 -10.42
CA TRP A 14 3.93 -5.90 -10.87
C TRP A 14 3.41 -7.31 -10.58
N VAL A 15 4.20 -8.35 -10.86
CA VAL A 15 3.84 -9.74 -10.51
C VAL A 15 3.63 -9.89 -9.01
N TRP A 16 4.51 -9.32 -8.18
CA TRP A 16 4.32 -9.33 -6.72
C TRP A 16 3.02 -8.65 -6.29
N LEU A 17 2.64 -7.53 -6.90
CA LEU A 17 1.37 -6.85 -6.61
C LEU A 17 0.17 -7.72 -6.99
N VAL A 18 0.22 -8.41 -8.12
CA VAL A 18 -0.83 -9.35 -8.54
C VAL A 18 -0.93 -10.53 -7.57
N VAL A 19 0.20 -11.09 -7.14
CA VAL A 19 0.22 -12.17 -6.13
C VAL A 19 -0.40 -11.70 -4.81
N LEU A 20 -0.03 -10.50 -4.33
CA LEU A 20 -0.62 -9.93 -3.12
C LEU A 20 -2.10 -9.58 -3.27
N MET A 21 -2.55 -9.22 -4.48
CA MET A 21 -3.97 -9.04 -4.77
C MET A 21 -4.72 -10.35 -4.63
N LEU A 22 -4.25 -11.42 -5.29
CA LEU A 22 -4.87 -12.74 -5.21
C LEU A 22 -4.84 -13.29 -3.78
N ALA A 23 -3.72 -13.14 -3.07
CA ALA A 23 -3.61 -13.52 -1.66
C ALA A 23 -4.66 -12.81 -0.80
N GLY A 24 -4.88 -11.52 -1.02
CA GLY A 24 -5.93 -10.76 -0.31
C GLY A 24 -7.34 -11.30 -0.56
N VAL A 25 -7.64 -11.78 -1.78
CA VAL A 25 -8.93 -12.42 -2.09
C VAL A 25 -9.02 -13.80 -1.45
N LEU A 26 -7.96 -14.61 -1.53
CA LEU A 26 -7.95 -15.95 -0.94
C LEU A 26 -8.14 -15.92 0.58
N VAL A 27 -7.59 -14.90 1.26
CA VAL A 27 -7.78 -14.67 2.70
C VAL A 27 -9.26 -14.56 3.09
N THR A 28 -10.13 -14.07 2.22
CA THR A 28 -11.57 -13.96 2.54
C THR A 28 -12.31 -15.29 2.45
N LEU A 29 -11.70 -16.29 1.82
CA LEU A 29 -12.26 -17.65 1.69
C LEU A 29 -11.84 -18.55 2.86
N LEU A 30 -10.85 -18.15 3.67
CA LEU A 30 -10.44 -18.92 4.83
C LEU A 30 -11.50 -18.79 5.95
N PRO A 31 -11.79 -19.88 6.69
CA PRO A 31 -12.72 -19.87 7.82
C PRO A 31 -12.04 -19.29 9.07
N LEU A 32 -11.65 -18.01 9.01
CA LEU A 32 -11.04 -17.27 10.11
C LEU A 32 -12.04 -16.27 10.71
N ASP A 33 -11.76 -15.84 11.93
CA ASP A 33 -12.52 -14.77 12.57
C ASP A 33 -12.50 -13.49 11.73
N LYS A 34 -13.62 -12.79 11.69
CA LYS A 34 -13.80 -11.59 10.85
C LYS A 34 -12.75 -10.51 11.16
N SER A 35 -12.38 -10.36 12.43
CA SER A 35 -11.32 -9.43 12.87
C SER A 35 -9.95 -9.83 12.32
N ALA A 36 -9.62 -11.13 12.31
CA ALA A 36 -8.37 -11.65 11.76
C ALA A 36 -8.31 -11.46 10.24
N VAL A 37 -9.40 -11.74 9.53
CA VAL A 37 -9.52 -11.51 8.08
C VAL A 37 -9.31 -10.03 7.75
N VAL A 38 -9.99 -9.13 8.46
CA VAL A 38 -9.84 -7.68 8.27
C VAL A 38 -8.39 -7.25 8.52
N GLY A 39 -7.78 -7.67 9.63
CA GLY A 39 -6.39 -7.35 9.95
C GLY A 39 -5.41 -7.80 8.86
N LEU A 40 -5.60 -9.02 8.33
CA LEU A 40 -4.75 -9.57 7.29
C LEU A 40 -4.91 -8.83 5.95
N ILE A 41 -6.13 -8.43 5.59
CA ILE A 41 -6.40 -7.61 4.39
C ILE A 41 -5.67 -6.26 4.50
N PHE A 42 -5.76 -5.59 5.66
CA PHE A 42 -5.07 -4.32 5.89
C PHE A 42 -3.55 -4.48 5.84
N ALA A 43 -3.00 -5.55 6.42
CA ALA A 43 -1.57 -5.85 6.34
C ALA A 43 -1.11 -6.03 4.89
N VAL A 44 -1.84 -6.83 4.10
CA VAL A 44 -1.56 -7.03 2.67
C VAL A 44 -1.68 -5.73 1.88
N ALA A 45 -2.67 -4.88 2.19
CA ALA A 45 -2.83 -3.56 1.58
C ALA A 45 -1.65 -2.63 1.89
N ALA A 46 -1.16 -2.62 3.13
CA ALA A 46 0.00 -1.82 3.54
C ALA A 46 1.27 -2.25 2.80
N VAL A 47 1.52 -3.56 2.66
CA VAL A 47 2.67 -4.08 1.89
C VAL A 47 2.58 -3.69 0.42
N LYS A 48 1.40 -3.78 -0.21
CA LYS A 48 1.18 -3.31 -1.59
C LYS A 48 1.48 -1.82 -1.74
N ALA A 49 0.95 -1.00 -0.83
CA ALA A 49 1.20 0.44 -0.84
C ALA A 49 2.70 0.76 -0.71
N ALA A 50 3.42 0.05 0.16
CA ALA A 50 4.87 0.21 0.32
C ALA A 50 5.65 -0.19 -0.94
N LEU A 51 5.28 -1.32 -1.57
CA LEU A 51 5.88 -1.75 -2.85
C LEU A 51 5.66 -0.70 -3.95
N VAL A 52 4.46 -0.10 -4.01
CA VAL A 52 4.16 0.97 -4.97
C VAL A 52 4.96 2.22 -4.69
N ALA A 53 4.96 2.70 -3.44
CA ALA A 53 5.70 3.88 -3.04
C ALA A 53 7.19 3.73 -3.36
N LEU A 54 7.82 2.65 -2.91
CA LEU A 54 9.26 2.47 -3.06
C LEU A 54 9.68 2.31 -4.52
N ASN A 55 8.88 1.65 -5.36
CA ASN A 55 9.35 1.20 -6.67
C ASN A 55 8.67 1.86 -7.88
N TYR A 56 7.41 2.28 -7.79
CA TYR A 56 6.72 2.97 -8.88
C TYR A 56 6.71 4.49 -8.73
N MET A 57 6.80 5.01 -7.50
CA MET A 57 6.97 6.45 -7.24
C MET A 57 8.44 6.88 -7.19
N HIS A 58 9.36 5.98 -7.59
CA HIS A 58 10.83 6.15 -7.57
C HIS A 58 11.45 6.55 -6.22
N LEU A 59 10.66 6.56 -5.13
CA LEU A 59 11.10 7.00 -3.80
C LEU A 59 12.38 6.32 -3.32
N LYS A 60 12.57 5.03 -3.62
CA LYS A 60 13.75 4.25 -3.18
C LYS A 60 15.11 4.91 -3.51
N SER A 61 15.18 5.76 -4.52
CA SER A 61 16.42 6.46 -4.91
C SER A 61 16.39 7.98 -4.65
N GLU A 62 15.32 8.48 -4.03
CA GLU A 62 15.09 9.91 -3.85
C GLU A 62 15.56 10.43 -2.50
N ASN A 63 15.68 11.76 -2.40
CA ASN A 63 16.14 12.42 -1.20
C ASN A 63 15.08 12.36 -0.07
N TRP A 64 15.50 12.42 1.19
CA TRP A 64 14.62 12.37 2.38
C TRP A 64 13.43 13.35 2.32
N LEU A 65 13.62 14.49 1.65
CA LEU A 65 12.60 15.52 1.49
C LEU A 65 11.37 15.05 0.68
N ILE A 66 11.57 14.14 -0.29
CA ILE A 66 10.47 13.56 -1.09
C ILE A 66 9.67 12.57 -0.24
N TYR A 67 10.32 11.82 0.65
CA TYR A 67 9.65 10.98 1.64
C TYR A 67 8.80 11.81 2.61
N ALA A 68 9.34 12.95 3.08
CA ALA A 68 8.59 13.88 3.93
C ALA A 68 7.37 14.47 3.20
N LEU A 69 7.47 14.75 1.90
CA LEU A 69 6.33 15.21 1.09
C LEU A 69 5.29 14.10 0.90
N ALA A 70 5.72 12.86 0.67
CA ALA A 70 4.84 11.71 0.47
C ALA A 70 4.03 11.35 1.72
N ILE A 71 4.50 11.69 2.92
CA ILE A 71 3.78 11.41 4.17
C ILE A 71 2.63 12.39 4.43
N VAL A 72 2.68 13.59 3.86
CA VAL A 72 1.63 14.63 4.01
C VAL A 72 0.25 14.13 3.56
N PRO A 73 0.05 13.58 2.35
CA PRO A 73 -1.26 13.06 1.95
C PRO A 73 -1.70 11.87 2.81
N VAL A 74 -0.77 11.04 3.29
CA VAL A 74 -1.11 9.92 4.19
C VAL A 74 -1.65 10.43 5.53
N LEU A 75 -0.96 11.41 6.13
CA LEU A 75 -1.42 12.06 7.36
C LEU A 75 -2.76 12.75 7.18
N LEU A 76 -2.97 13.41 6.03
CA LEU A 76 -4.24 14.05 5.71
C LEU A 76 -5.39 13.04 5.65
N VAL A 77 -5.20 11.88 5.01
CA VAL A 77 -6.21 10.82 4.97
C VAL A 77 -6.48 10.27 6.37
N VAL A 78 -5.45 10.03 7.17
CA VAL A 78 -5.62 9.57 8.57
C VAL A 78 -6.38 10.60 9.40
N ALA A 79 -6.03 11.89 9.28
CA ALA A 79 -6.73 12.97 9.95
C ALA A 79 -8.20 13.05 9.51
N MET A 80 -8.47 12.95 8.20
CA MET A 80 -9.84 12.90 7.67
C MET A 80 -10.62 11.73 8.26
N ILE A 81 -10.05 10.54 8.35
CA ILE A 81 -10.72 9.38 8.97
C ILE A 81 -11.04 9.70 10.43
N LEU A 82 -10.09 10.21 11.22
CA LEU A 82 -10.31 10.49 12.64
C LEU A 82 -11.36 11.59 12.88
N VAL A 83 -11.43 12.60 12.02
CA VAL A 83 -12.37 13.72 12.14
C VAL A 83 -13.76 13.35 11.61
N LEU A 84 -13.84 12.66 10.46
CA LEU A 84 -15.11 12.37 9.80
C LEU A 84 -15.79 11.12 10.35
N PHE A 85 -15.03 10.13 10.84
CA PHE A 85 -15.60 8.91 11.39
C PHE A 85 -16.60 9.17 12.54
N PRO A 86 -16.30 10.00 13.57
CA PRO A 86 -17.29 10.31 14.59
C PRO A 86 -18.50 11.06 14.01
N ASP A 87 -18.30 12.01 13.09
CA ASP A 87 -19.42 12.74 12.47
C ASP A 87 -20.36 11.80 11.69
N ILE A 88 -19.81 10.81 10.98
CA ILE A 88 -20.61 9.81 10.24
C ILE A 88 -21.33 8.85 11.20
N VAL A 89 -20.68 8.45 12.30
CA VAL A 89 -21.22 7.44 13.23
C VAL A 89 -22.25 8.03 14.20
N TYR A 90 -22.05 9.26 14.66
CA TYR A 90 -22.93 9.89 15.66
C TYR A 90 -24.08 10.70 15.06
N ARG A 91 -24.12 10.87 13.73
CA ARG A 91 -25.24 11.48 13.01
C ARG A 91 -26.37 10.46 12.83
N HIS A 92 -27.12 10.24 13.90
CA HIS A 92 -28.45 9.64 13.89
C HIS A 92 -29.54 10.69 13.66
#